data_AF-A0A1Z4NLX4-F1
#
_entry.id   AF-A0A1Z4NLX4-F1
#
_cell.length_a   1.000
_cell.length_b   1.000
_cell.length_c   1.000
_cell.angle_alpha   90.00
_cell.angle_beta   90.00
_cell.angle_gamma   90.00
#
_symmetry.space_group_name_H-M   'P 1'
#
loop_
_entity.id
_entity.type
_entity.pdbx_description
1 polymer ?
#
loop_
_entity_poly.entity_id
_entity_poly.type
_entity_poly.pdbx_seq_one_letter_code
_entity_poly.pdbx_strand_id
1 'polypeptide(L)' 'MQTDQNDVMEPINTAPPEVKEIIEKVWQLEKRRLAQKCFSHINDDILLIIKEAVK' A
#
# COMPACT_ATOMS: atom_id res chain seq x y z
N MET A 1 -12.11 -11.99 23.46
CA MET A 1 -12.34 -10.77 22.66
C MET A 1 -12.17 -11.20 21.20
N GLN A 2 -13.27 -11.46 20.50
CA GLN A 2 -13.24 -11.69 19.06
C GLN A 2 -13.09 -10.31 18.43
N THR A 3 -11.91 -9.98 17.90
CA THR A 3 -11.79 -8.86 16.97
C THR A 3 -12.41 -9.34 15.68
N ASP A 4 -13.63 -8.88 15.39
CA ASP A 4 -14.26 -9.14 14.10
C ASP A 4 -13.29 -8.71 13.01
N GLN A 5 -12.83 -9.65 12.17
CA GLN A 5 -11.88 -9.37 11.08
C GLN A 5 -12.38 -8.24 10.17
N ASN A 6 -13.70 -8.01 10.17
CA ASN A 6 -14.34 -6.92 9.45
C ASN A 6 -13.94 -5.54 9.95
N ASP A 7 -13.75 -5.32 11.26
CA ASP A 7 -13.34 -4.02 11.82
C ASP A 7 -11.90 -3.66 11.44
N VAL A 8 -11.02 -4.67 11.35
CA VAL A 8 -9.61 -4.45 11.00
C VAL A 8 -9.45 -4.12 9.51
N MET A 9 -10.34 -4.66 8.67
CA MET A 9 -10.30 -4.47 7.22
C MET A 9 -11.17 -3.30 6.75
N GLU A 10 -12.04 -2.74 7.60
CA GLU A 10 -12.89 -1.59 7.29
C GLU A 10 -12.11 -0.45 6.62
N PRO A 11 -10.93 -0.02 7.12
CA PRO A 11 -10.17 1.07 6.50
C PRO A 11 -9.69 0.76 5.07
N ILE A 12 -9.45 -0.51 4.76
CA ILE A 12 -9.07 -0.96 3.41
C ILE A 12 -10.32 -1.07 2.53
N ASN A 13 -11.43 -1.56 3.10
CA ASN A 13 -12.67 -1.78 2.38
C ASN A 13 -13.38 -0.46 2.04
N THR A 14 -13.33 0.53 2.95
CA THR A 14 -13.95 1.86 2.80
C THR A 14 -13.00 2.91 2.25
N ALA A 15 -11.71 2.58 2.07
CA ALA A 15 -10.75 3.46 1.43
C ALA A 15 -11.24 3.95 0.05
N PRO A 16 -11.03 5.24 -0.26
CA PRO A 16 -11.23 5.78 -1.61
C PRO A 16 -10.43 5.00 -2.67
N PRO A 17 -10.87 4.99 -3.94
CA PRO A 17 -10.19 4.27 -5.01
C PRO A 17 -8.70 4.60 -5.14
N GLU A 18 -8.33 5.89 -5.03
CA GLU A 18 -6.93 6.35 -5.05
C GLU A 18 -6.09 5.73 -3.92
N VAL A 19 -6.66 5.60 -2.72
CA VAL A 19 -5.98 5.02 -1.55
C VAL A 19 -5.80 3.52 -1.74
N LYS A 20 -6.81 2.82 -2.29
CA LYS A 20 -6.70 1.39 -2.64
C LYS A 20 -5.60 1.15 -3.67
N GLU A 21 -5.53 1.99 -4.70
CA GLU A 21 -4.48 1.93 -5.73
C GLU A 21 -3.08 2.14 -5.12
N ILE A 22 -2.93 3.11 -4.22
CA ILE A 22 -1.66 3.33 -3.50
C ILE A 22 -1.27 2.08 -2.70
N ILE A 23 -2.20 1.51 -1.93
CA ILE A 23 -1.94 0.31 -1.12
C ILE A 23 -1.47 -0.86 -2.01
N GLU A 24 -2.17 -1.13 -3.11
CA GLU A 24 -1.78 -2.20 -4.04
C GLU A 24 -0.40 -1.97 -4.66
N LYS A 25 -0.12 -0.76 -5.16
CA LYS A 25 1.17 -0.44 -5.79
C LYS A 25 2.33 -0.54 -4.80
N VAL A 26 2.16 -0.03 -3.58
CA VAL A 26 3.17 -0.13 -2.52
C VAL A 26 3.40 -1.58 -2.12
N TRP A 27 2.35 -2.38 -1.99
CA TRP A 27 2.49 -3.81 -1.68
C TRP A 27 3.27 -4.56 -2.76
N GLN A 28 2.94 -4.35 -4.05
CA GLN A 28 3.69 -4.99 -5.14
C GLN A 28 5.17 -4.56 -5.16
N LEU A 29 5.43 -3.27 -4.90
CA LEU A 29 6.78 -2.74 -4.79
C LEU A 29 7.56 -3.42 -3.66
N GLU A 30 6.98 -3.49 -2.46
CA GLU A 30 7.61 -4.11 -1.29
C GLU A 30 7.89 -5.60 -1.53
N LYS A 31 6.92 -6.33 -2.09
CA LYS A 31 7.08 -7.75 -2.44
C LYS A 31 8.24 -7.97 -3.43
N ARG A 32 8.36 -7.12 -4.45
CA ARG A 32 9.47 -7.17 -5.42
C ARG A 32 10.81 -6.89 -4.76
N ARG A 33 10.88 -5.86 -3.90
CA ARG A 33 12.11 -5.47 -3.20
C ARG A 33 12.58 -6.54 -2.23
N LEU A 34 11.66 -7.14 -1.48
CA LEU A 34 11.95 -8.26 -0.59
C LEU A 34 12.51 -9.46 -1.37
N ALA A 35 11.89 -9.80 -2.51
CA ALA A 35 12.37 -10.88 -3.37
C ALA A 35 13.78 -10.61 -3.92
N GLN A 36 14.11 -9.35 -4.19
CA GLN A 36 15.42 -8.92 -4.68
C GLN A 36 16.44 -8.64 -3.56
N LYS A 37 16.06 -8.79 -2.28
CA LYS A 37 16.86 -8.38 -1.11
C LYS A 37 17.36 -6.92 -1.21
N CYS A 38 16.54 -6.05 -1.80
CA CYS A 38 16.86 -4.65 -2.01
C CYS A 38 16.33 -3.81 -0.83
N PHE A 39 17.21 -3.47 0.11
CA PHE A 39 16.89 -2.73 1.34
C PHE A 39 17.22 -1.24 1.25
N SER A 40 17.30 -0.68 0.05
CA SER A 40 17.57 0.75 -0.16
C SER A 40 16.41 1.63 0.31
N HIS A 41 16.50 2.95 0.14
CA HIS A 41 15.37 3.84 0.43
C HIS A 41 14.20 3.58 -0.54
N ILE A 42 12.95 3.70 -0.06
CA ILE A 42 11.71 3.48 -0.83
C ILE A 42 10.82 4.74 -0.91
N ASN A 43 11.17 5.78 -0.16
CA ASN A 43 10.33 6.96 0.01
C ASN A 43 10.04 7.67 -1.32
N ASP A 44 11.04 7.78 -2.21
CA ASP A 44 10.86 8.43 -3.52
C ASP A 44 9.91 7.63 -4.42
N ASP A 45 10.00 6.30 -4.39
CA ASP A 45 9.09 5.42 -5.12
C ASP A 45 7.65 5.55 -4.59
N ILE A 46 7.48 5.61 -3.26
CA ILE A 46 6.16 5.79 -2.63
C ILE A 46 5.59 7.18 -2.97
N LEU A 47 6.42 8.23 -2.93
CA LEU A 47 6.02 9.58 -3.32
C LEU A 47 5.56 9.64 -4.78
N LEU A 48 6.23 8.92 -5.68
CA LEU A 48 5.82 8.81 -7.07
C LEU A 48 4.46 8.11 -7.19
N ILE A 49 4.27 6.98 -6.50
CA ILE A 49 3.02 6.22 -6.47
C ILE A 49 1.84 7.11 -6.01
N ILE A 50 2.04 7.89 -4.94
CA ILE A 50 1.01 8.79 -4.41
C ILE A 50 0.67 9.89 -5.43
N LYS A 51 1.69 10.53 -6.02
CA LYS A 51 1.48 11.58 -7.03
C LYS A 51 0.74 11.09 -8.27
N GLU A 52 0.92 9.83 -8.63
CA GLU A 52 0.20 9.22 -9.76
C GLU A 52 -1.26 8.93 -9.46
N ALA A 53 -1.57 8.50 -8.23
CA ALA A 53 -2.91 8.09 -7.82
C ALA A 53 -3.84 9.27 -7.50
N VAL A 54 -3.30 10.40 -7.01
CA VAL A 54 -4.08 11.56 -6.54
C VAL A 54 -4.13 12.69 -7.59
N LYS A 55 -4.09 12.35 -8.88
CA LYS A 55 -4.08 13.35 -9.97
C LYS A 55 -5.35 14.19 -10.06
#